data_AF-A0A6A6ELB5-F1
#
_entry.id   AF-A0A6A6ELB5-F1
#
_cell.length_a   1.000
_cell.length_b   1.000
_cell.length_c   1.000
_cell.angle_alpha   90.00
_cell.angle_beta   90.00
_cell.angle_gamma   90.00
#
_symmetry.space_group_name_H-M   'P 1'
#
loop_
_entity.id
_entity.type
_entity.pdbx_description
1 polymer ?
#
loop_
_entity_poly.entity_id
_entity_poly.type
_entity_poly.pdbx_seq_one_letter_code
_entity_poly.pdbx_strand_id
1 'polypeptide(L)' 'QYYTSRTHLVIDKSIKRFTGRAKEIVNIPSKLTPKGFKIWVLVNKGYIINWLFYLKKSTKG' A
#
# COMPACT_ATOMS: atom_id res chain seq x y z
N GLN A 1 5.98 -5.51 -22.27
CA GLN A 1 6.44 -4.77 -21.08
C GLN A 1 6.09 -3.31 -21.26
N TYR A 2 5.19 -2.74 -20.44
CA TYR A 2 4.62 -1.40 -20.67
C TYR A 2 5.44 -0.23 -20.08
N TYR A 3 6.52 -0.54 -19.35
CA TYR A 3 7.34 0.46 -18.67
C TYR A 3 8.77 -0.05 -18.51
N THR A 4 9.75 0.82 -18.79
CA THR A 4 11.18 0.58 -18.52
C THR A 4 11.62 1.45 -17.36
N SER A 5 12.01 0.83 -16.24
CA SER A 5 12.46 1.54 -15.05
C SER A 5 13.75 2.31 -15.31
N ARG A 6 13.79 3.57 -14.87
CA ARG A 6 15.04 4.34 -14.80
C ARG A 6 15.80 4.04 -13.50
N THR A 7 16.96 4.65 -13.33
CA THR A 7 17.93 4.36 -12.26
C THR A 7 17.44 4.54 -10.82
N HIS A 8 16.38 5.32 -10.57
CA HIS A 8 15.91 5.64 -9.22
C HIS A 8 14.56 5.00 -8.89
N LEU A 9 14.58 3.93 -8.11
CA LEU A 9 13.40 3.24 -7.58
C LEU A 9 13.16 3.61 -6.13
N VAL A 10 11.89 3.79 -5.75
CA VAL A 10 11.46 4.09 -4.39
C VAL A 10 10.37 3.12 -3.96
N ILE A 11 10.47 2.60 -2.74
CA ILE A 11 9.41 1.82 -2.09
C ILE A 11 8.76 2.72 -1.03
N ASP A 12 7.45 2.85 -1.06
CA ASP A 12 6.70 3.62 -0.06
C ASP A 12 5.44 2.89 0.43
N LYS A 13 4.89 3.34 1.57
CA LYS A 13 3.63 2.90 2.15
C LYS A 13 2.51 3.90 1.81
N SER A 14 1.56 3.44 1.01
CA SER A 14 0.32 4.17 0.71
C SER A 14 -0.88 3.56 1.46
N ILE A 15 -1.89 4.37 1.73
CA ILE A 15 -3.18 3.92 2.27
C ILE A 15 -4.28 4.32 1.30
N LYS A 16 -5.05 3.33 0.82
CA LYS A 16 -6.29 3.60 0.11
C LYS A 16 -7.45 3.58 1.09
N ARG A 17 -8.05 4.76 1.32
CA ARG A 17 -9.18 4.93 2.24
C ARG A 17 -10.30 3.94 1.94
N PHE A 18 -10.77 3.24 2.97
CA PHE A 18 -11.89 2.33 2.90
C PHE A 18 -12.60 2.25 4.26
N THR A 19 -13.93 2.35 4.26
CA THR A 19 -14.74 2.49 5.48
C THR A 19 -15.61 1.26 5.80
N GLY A 20 -15.58 0.22 4.97
CA GLY A 20 -16.29 -1.03 5.20
C GLY A 20 -15.68 -1.89 6.33
N ARG A 21 -16.11 -3.16 6.39
CA ARG A 21 -15.77 -4.12 7.47
C ARG A 21 -14.80 -5.24 7.04
N ALA A 22 -13.97 -4.99 6.04
CA ALA A 22 -12.94 -5.94 5.61
C ALA A 22 -11.91 -6.17 6.73
N LYS A 23 -11.44 -7.41 6.92
CA LYS A 23 -10.52 -7.78 8.02
C LYS A 23 -9.10 -7.26 7.80
N GLU A 24 -8.78 -6.95 6.55
CA GLU A 24 -7.46 -6.58 6.05
C GLU A 24 -7.20 -5.07 6.18
N ILE A 25 -8.22 -4.27 6.51
CA ILE A 25 -8.07 -2.82 6.67
C ILE A 25 -7.26 -2.52 7.92
N VAL A 26 -6.43 -1.49 7.84
CA VAL A 26 -5.63 -1.00 8.96
C VAL A 26 -6.11 0.37 9.40
N ASN A 27 -5.81 0.72 10.65
CA ASN A 27 -5.93 2.06 11.17
C ASN A 27 -4.52 2.56 11.55
N ILE A 28 -3.99 3.55 10.83
CA ILE A 28 -2.68 4.16 11.04
C ILE A 28 -2.91 5.64 11.38
N PRO A 29 -3.02 6.01 12.68
CA PRO A 29 -3.43 7.34 13.11
C PRO A 29 -2.53 8.48 12.62
N SER A 30 -1.25 8.21 12.35
CA SER A 30 -0.29 9.21 11.90
C SER A 30 -0.43 9.61 10.42
N LYS A 31 -1.38 9.03 9.67
CA LYS A 31 -1.62 9.34 8.27
C LYS A 31 -2.90 10.16 8.11
N LEU A 32 -2.90 11.10 7.16
CA LEU A 32 -4.07 11.94 6.81
C LEU A 32 -5.34 11.13 6.54
N THR A 33 -5.19 9.95 5.93
CA THR A 33 -6.26 8.97 5.77
C THR A 33 -5.94 7.74 6.62
N PRO A 34 -6.39 7.71 7.88
CA PRO A 34 -5.88 6.73 8.83
C PRO A 34 -6.45 5.33 8.59
N LYS A 35 -7.68 5.22 8.05
CA LYS A 35 -8.40 3.95 7.88
C LYS A 35 -8.49 3.51 6.42
N GLY A 36 -7.97 2.33 6.10
CA GLY A 36 -8.07 1.75 4.75
C GLY A 36 -7.15 0.58 4.51
N PHE A 37 -7.00 0.20 3.23
CA PHE A 37 -6.03 -0.82 2.82
C PHE A 37 -4.63 -0.20 2.78
N LYS A 38 -3.70 -0.82 3.50
CA LYS A 38 -2.29 -0.49 3.39
C LYS A 38 -1.69 -1.20 2.18
N ILE A 39 -0.97 -0.45 1.37
CA ILE A 39 -0.39 -0.89 0.12
C ILE A 39 1.09 -0.50 0.12
N TRP A 40 1.96 -1.45 -0.19
CA TRP A 40 3.35 -1.16 -0.55
C TRP A 40 3.40 -0.85 -2.03
N VAL A 41 3.96 0.30 -2.40
CA VAL A 41 4.07 0.72 -3.80
C VAL A 41 5.54 0.80 -4.19
N LEU A 42 5.87 0.26 -5.37
CA LEU A 42 7.14 0.46 -6.04
C LEU A 42 6.96 1.56 -7.07
N VAL A 43 7.70 2.66 -6.93
CA VAL A 43 7.53 3.87 -7.73
C VAL A 43 8.84 4.25 -8.42
N ASN A 44 8.74 4.74 -9.66
CA ASN A 44 9.85 5.36 -10.38
C ASN A 44 9.36 6.65 -11.03
N LYS A 45 9.97 7.78 -10.65
CA LYS A 45 9.59 9.13 -11.13
C LYS A 45 8.09 9.42 -11.06
N GLY A 46 7.42 8.99 -9.99
CA GLY A 46 5.97 9.19 -9.79
C GLY A 46 5.06 8.14 -10.43
N TYR A 47 5.61 7.21 -11.22
CA TYR A 47 4.85 6.09 -11.79
C TYR A 47 4.89 4.87 -10.88
N ILE A 48 3.72 4.31 -10.57
CA ILE A 48 3.63 3.04 -9.83
C ILE A 48 3.92 1.90 -10.81
N ILE A 49 5.01 1.18 -10.57
CA ILE A 49 5.43 0.03 -11.38
C ILE A 49 4.78 -1.24 -10.86
N ASN A 50 4.67 -1.38 -9.55
CA ASN A 50 4.08 -2.55 -8.89
C ASN A 50 3.51 -2.16 -7.53
N TRP A 51 2.59 -2.98 -7.01
CA TRP A 51 2.08 -2.84 -5.65
C TRP A 51 1.78 -4.19 -4.99
N LEU A 52 1.83 -4.21 -3.66
CA LEU A 52 1.45 -5.36 -2.85
C LEU A 52 0.55 -4.91 -1.70
N PHE A 53 -0.58 -5.61 -1.50
CA PHE A 53 -1.43 -5.37 -0.35
C PHE A 53 -0.77 -5.88 0.93
N TYR A 54 -0.87 -5.11 2.00
CA TYR A 54 -0.51 -5.58 3.31
C TYR A 54 -1.59 -6.57 3.80
N LEU A 55 -1.18 -7.79 4.11
CA LEU A 55 -2.02 -8.77 4.78
C LEU A 55 -1.70 -8.76 6.28
N LYS A 56 -2.73 -8.52 7.09
CA LYS A 56 -2.62 -8.70 8.55
C LYS A 56 -2.51 -10.20 8.82
N LYS A 57 -1.50 -10.63 9.59
CA LYS A 57 -1.43 -12.03 10.01
C LYS A 57 -2.72 -12.40 10.76
N SER A 58 -3.39 -13.45 10.31
CA SER A 58 -4.46 -14.07 11.09
C SER A 58 -3.79 -14.87 12.21
N THR A 59 -3.96 -14.42 13.44
CA THR A 59 -3.66 -15.25 14.61
C THR A 59 -4.69 -16.38 14.57
N LYS A 60 -4.27 -17.60 14.19
CA LYS A 60 -5.07 -18.79 14.46
C LYS A 60 -5.02 -18.98 15.99
N GLY A 61 -6.19 -18.91 16.62
CA GLY A 61 -6.37 -19.29 18.02
C GLY A 61 -6.35 -20.81 18.17
#